data_AF-A0A1I4GV01-F1
#
_entry.id   AF-A0A1I4GV01-F1
#
_cell.length_a   1.000
_cell.length_b   1.000
_cell.length_c   1.000
_cell.angle_alpha   90.00
_cell.angle_beta   90.00
_cell.angle_gamma   90.00
#
_symmetry.space_group_name_H-M   'P 1'
#
loop_
_entity.id
_entity.type
_entity.pdbx_description
1 polymer ?
#
loop_
_entity_poly.entity_id
_entity_poly.type
_entity_poly.pdbx_seq_one_letter_code
_entity_poly.pdbx_strand_id
1 'polypeptide(L)'
;MSRMDRTGLRFGSLTVLDDSGASDQLRCVCDCGREGLYPRAISKPTYRGPLSCAWCRGSPCEICGEIVPAKGRRQAATCSEPCRAERIKRKGREYYLSVRNTPRWLQLYRERCTKHRQRMRDDPEYATQFNEANRRRLAAYRARLNLDPARREAMLQRKRAIAARARCKLQADPAAHEAHKERQRRWYRALSPEDYRRIYIEPRKRRSTEGVR
;
A
#
# COMPACT_ATOMS: atom_id res chain seq x y z
N MET A 1 19.46 -25.68 -51.43
CA MET A 1 20.56 -24.74 -51.12
C MET A 1 21.02 -25.00 -49.69
N SER A 2 22.30 -25.34 -49.50
CA SER A 2 22.89 -25.50 -48.17
C SER A 2 22.70 -24.21 -47.37
N ARG A 3 22.17 -24.32 -46.14
CA ARG A 3 22.02 -23.16 -45.25
C ARG A 3 23.42 -22.71 -44.84
N MET A 4 23.80 -21.47 -45.16
CA MET A 4 25.07 -20.89 -44.71
C MET A 4 25.16 -20.96 -43.18
N ASP A 5 26.29 -21.45 -42.67
CA ASP A 5 26.68 -21.38 -41.27
C ASP A 5 26.98 -19.92 -40.88
N ARG A 6 26.44 -19.48 -39.75
CA ARG A 6 26.59 -18.12 -39.21
C ARG A 6 27.45 -18.07 -37.96
N THR A 7 28.06 -19.18 -37.56
CA THR A 7 28.91 -19.27 -36.37
C THR A 7 30.02 -18.22 -36.41
N GLY A 8 30.23 -17.52 -35.30
CA GLY A 8 31.20 -16.42 -35.17
C GLY A 8 30.71 -15.06 -35.68
N LEU A 9 29.59 -14.97 -36.40
CA LEU A 9 29.03 -13.69 -36.83
C LEU A 9 28.42 -12.92 -35.66
N ARG A 10 28.53 -11.60 -35.72
CA ARG A 10 28.04 -10.67 -34.69
C ARG A 10 26.89 -9.83 -35.20
N PHE A 11 25.83 -9.73 -34.40
CA PHE A 11 24.63 -8.93 -34.66
C PHE A 11 24.34 -8.04 -33.43
N GLY A 12 24.79 -6.79 -33.50
CA GLY A 12 24.75 -5.87 -32.35
C GLY A 12 25.65 -6.34 -31.21
N SER A 13 25.05 -6.73 -30.09
CA SER A 13 25.74 -7.29 -28.91
C SER A 13 25.69 -8.81 -28.83
N LEU A 14 25.15 -9.49 -29.85
CA LEU A 14 25.02 -10.95 -29.90
C LEU A 14 26.05 -11.55 -30.85
N THR A 15 26.75 -12.59 -30.42
CA THR A 15 27.68 -13.38 -31.24
C THR A 15 27.13 -14.80 -31.37
N VAL A 16 27.06 -15.33 -32.59
CA VAL A 16 26.53 -16.68 -32.85
C VAL A 16 27.56 -17.73 -32.41
N LEU A 17 27.15 -18.61 -31.49
CA LEU A 17 27.95 -19.74 -31.01
C LEU A 17 27.71 -21.01 -31.80
N ASP A 18 26.47 -21.23 -32.22
CA ASP A 18 26.07 -22.45 -32.93
C ASP A 18 24.91 -22.15 -33.88
N ASP A 19 25.08 -22.62 -35.12
CA ASP A 19 24.09 -22.62 -36.19
C ASP A 19 23.90 -24.06 -36.69
N SER A 20 23.29 -24.91 -35.84
CA SER A 20 23.09 -26.34 -36.06
C SER A 20 22.25 -26.72 -37.29
N GLY A 21 21.84 -25.75 -38.13
CA GLY A 21 21.22 -25.96 -39.45
C GLY A 21 19.81 -26.57 -39.44
N ALA A 22 19.45 -27.32 -38.38
CA ALA A 22 18.20 -28.03 -38.20
C ALA A 22 17.10 -27.16 -37.57
N SER A 23 17.46 -26.17 -36.74
CA SER A 23 16.52 -25.25 -36.10
C SER A 23 16.49 -23.88 -36.78
N ASP A 24 15.34 -23.18 -36.72
CA ASP A 24 15.22 -21.78 -37.17
C ASP A 24 15.77 -20.79 -36.13
N GLN A 25 16.46 -21.30 -35.10
CA GLN A 25 17.06 -20.54 -34.02
C GLN A 25 18.58 -20.70 -34.03
N LEU A 26 19.26 -19.61 -33.68
CA LEU A 26 20.70 -19.53 -33.48
C LEU A 26 20.96 -19.47 -31.98
N ARG A 27 21.93 -20.24 -31.49
CA ARG A 27 22.44 -20.06 -30.13
C ARG A 27 23.44 -18.92 -30.16
N CYS A 28 23.14 -17.84 -29.46
CA CYS A 28 24.00 -16.66 -29.42
C CYS A 28 24.40 -16.33 -27.98
N VAL A 29 25.61 -15.81 -27.81
CA VAL A 29 26.09 -15.21 -26.56
C VAL A 29 26.04 -13.68 -26.66
N CYS A 30 25.54 -13.04 -25.62
CA CYS A 30 25.54 -11.58 -25.50
C CYS A 30 26.86 -11.08 -24.91
N ASP A 31 27.23 -9.81 -25.13
CA ASP A 31 28.41 -9.17 -24.51
C ASP A 31 28.46 -9.30 -22.99
N CYS A 32 27.30 -9.43 -22.33
CA CYS A 32 27.22 -9.69 -20.89
C CYS A 32 27.47 -11.15 -20.49
N GLY A 33 27.91 -12.01 -21.42
CA GLY A 33 28.17 -13.44 -21.22
C GLY A 33 26.94 -14.34 -21.17
N ARG A 34 25.72 -13.82 -21.36
CA ARG A 34 24.49 -14.63 -21.32
C ARG A 34 24.16 -15.22 -22.68
N GLU A 35 23.88 -16.52 -22.69
CA GLU A 35 23.43 -17.24 -23.88
C GLU A 35 21.90 -17.18 -24.05
N GLY A 36 21.44 -17.27 -25.28
CA GLY A 36 20.03 -17.34 -25.62
C GLY A 36 19.79 -17.80 -27.05
N LEU A 37 18.55 -18.19 -27.32
CA LEU A 37 18.09 -18.60 -28.65
C LEU A 37 17.46 -17.39 -29.37
N TYR A 38 17.92 -17.12 -30.59
CA TYR A 38 17.45 -16.00 -31.42
C TYR A 38 17.04 -16.49 -32.80
N PRO A 39 16.05 -15.86 -33.45
CA PRO A 39 15.62 -16.29 -34.78
C PRO A 39 16.73 -16.07 -35.81
N ARG A 40 16.90 -17.00 -36.74
CA ARG A 40 17.87 -16.92 -37.85
C ARG A 40 17.68 -15.68 -38.73
N ALA A 41 16.45 -15.16 -38.74
CA ALA A 41 16.08 -13.89 -39.37
C ALA A 41 16.87 -12.68 -38.86
N ILE A 42 17.61 -12.77 -37.74
CA ILE A 42 18.49 -11.71 -37.22
C ILE A 42 19.52 -11.24 -38.26
N SER A 43 19.91 -12.12 -39.19
CA SER A 43 20.83 -11.80 -40.29
C SER A 43 20.21 -11.00 -41.44
N LYS A 44 18.88 -10.83 -41.47
CA LYS A 44 18.19 -10.10 -42.53
C LYS A 44 18.20 -8.58 -42.23
N PRO A 45 18.43 -7.71 -43.23
CA PRO A 45 18.36 -6.25 -43.05
C PRO A 45 16.99 -5.73 -42.56
N THR A 46 15.93 -6.49 -42.82
CA THR A 46 14.55 -6.18 -42.40
C THR A 46 14.25 -6.56 -40.95
N TYR A 47 15.18 -7.21 -40.25
CA TYR A 47 14.99 -7.57 -38.86
C TYR A 47 14.86 -6.32 -37.98
N ARG A 48 13.87 -6.33 -37.08
CA ARG A 48 13.60 -5.25 -36.10
C ARG A 48 13.47 -5.79 -34.67
N GLY A 49 13.93 -7.03 -34.45
CA GLY A 49 13.90 -7.66 -33.14
C GLY A 49 15.12 -7.30 -32.28
N PRO A 50 15.27 -7.96 -31.11
CA PRO A 50 16.39 -7.70 -30.21
C PRO A 50 17.75 -8.09 -30.80
N LEU A 51 18.72 -7.17 -30.69
CA LEU A 51 20.14 -7.39 -30.99
C LEU A 51 21.01 -7.46 -29.72
N SER A 52 20.38 -7.74 -28.58
CA SER A 52 21.00 -7.90 -27.26
C SER A 52 20.08 -8.73 -26.37
N CYS A 53 20.62 -9.32 -25.29
CA CYS A 53 19.84 -10.21 -24.45
C CYS A 53 18.74 -9.50 -23.66
N ALA A 54 17.76 -10.28 -23.21
CA ALA A 54 16.63 -9.78 -22.43
C ALA A 54 17.07 -9.06 -21.14
N TRP A 55 18.22 -9.42 -20.57
CA TRP A 55 18.77 -8.79 -19.37
C TRP A 55 19.42 -7.44 -19.65
N CYS A 56 20.25 -7.32 -20.69
CA CYS A 56 20.81 -6.03 -21.11
C CYS A 56 19.73 -5.04 -21.57
N ARG A 57 18.63 -5.55 -22.13
CA ARG A 57 17.44 -4.77 -22.49
C ARG A 57 16.47 -4.57 -21.33
N GLY A 58 16.73 -5.22 -20.19
CA GLY A 58 15.88 -5.13 -19.03
C GLY A 58 15.89 -3.74 -18.43
N SER A 59 14.85 -3.42 -17.68
CA SER A 59 14.78 -2.18 -16.90
C SER A 59 14.80 -2.49 -15.41
N PRO A 60 15.36 -1.60 -14.58
CA PRO A 60 15.38 -1.81 -13.14
C PRO A 60 13.95 -1.79 -12.58
N CYS A 61 13.68 -2.67 -11.62
CA CYS A 61 12.43 -2.73 -10.89
C CYS A 61 12.18 -1.40 -10.15
N GLU A 62 10.98 -0.81 -10.29
CA GLU A 62 10.61 0.46 -9.64
C GLU A 62 10.59 0.41 -8.09
N ILE A 63 10.77 -0.78 -7.50
CA ILE A 63 10.67 -1.03 -6.06
C ILE A 63 12.00 -1.44 -5.45
N CYS A 64 12.70 -2.41 -6.04
CA CYS A 64 13.95 -2.94 -5.49
C CYS A 64 15.19 -2.69 -6.36
N GLY A 65 15.04 -2.12 -7.56
CA GLY A 65 16.16 -1.84 -8.47
C GLY A 65 16.66 -3.05 -9.27
N GLU A 66 16.28 -4.28 -8.90
CA GLU A 66 16.69 -5.50 -9.61
C GLU A 66 16.30 -5.45 -11.10
N ILE A 67 17.19 -5.94 -11.98
CA ILE A 67 16.94 -5.91 -13.42
C ILE A 67 15.80 -6.87 -13.78
N VAL A 68 14.74 -6.32 -14.37
CA VAL A 68 13.63 -7.08 -14.91
C VAL A 68 13.93 -7.41 -16.36
N PRO A 69 14.14 -8.70 -16.72
CA PRO A 69 14.44 -9.06 -18.10
C PRO A 69 13.28 -8.66 -19.03
N ALA A 70 13.61 -8.11 -20.20
CA ALA A 70 12.64 -7.71 -21.20
C ALA A 70 11.92 -8.94 -21.78
N LYS A 71 10.69 -9.18 -21.33
CA LYS A 71 9.80 -10.24 -21.85
C LYS A 71 8.68 -9.62 -22.69
N GLY A 72 8.70 -9.86 -24.01
CA GLY A 72 7.67 -9.39 -24.93
C GLY A 72 7.74 -7.89 -25.27
N ARG A 73 6.61 -7.33 -25.73
CA ARG A 73 6.54 -5.92 -26.22
C ARG A 73 6.53 -4.87 -25.10
N ARG A 74 6.01 -5.19 -23.91
CA ARG A 74 5.93 -4.28 -22.76
C ARG A 74 6.87 -4.76 -21.67
N GLN A 75 7.80 -3.90 -21.26
CA GLN A 75 8.66 -4.19 -20.12
C GLN A 75 7.82 -4.21 -18.83
N ALA A 76 8.05 -5.21 -17.98
CA ALA A 76 7.44 -5.25 -16.67
C ALA A 76 8.13 -4.25 -15.74
N ALA A 77 7.34 -3.43 -15.06
CA ALA A 77 7.85 -2.41 -14.13
C ALA A 77 8.37 -2.99 -12.79
N THR A 78 8.10 -4.25 -12.51
CA THR A 78 8.42 -4.91 -11.24
C THR A 78 8.91 -6.34 -11.47
N CYS A 79 9.88 -6.78 -10.67
CA CYS A 79 10.53 -8.09 -10.79
C CYS A 79 9.72 -9.26 -10.19
N SER A 80 8.82 -9.00 -9.24
CA SER A 80 8.15 -10.03 -8.45
C SER A 80 6.76 -9.59 -8.00
N GLU A 81 5.91 -10.55 -7.59
CA GLU A 81 4.58 -10.27 -7.04
C GLU A 81 4.62 -9.40 -5.76
N PRO A 82 5.56 -9.60 -4.82
CA PRO A 82 5.75 -8.66 -3.71
C PRO A 82 6.04 -7.22 -4.17
N CYS A 83 6.93 -7.04 -5.15
CA CYS A 83 7.21 -5.71 -5.70
C CYS A 83 5.98 -5.13 -6.41
N ARG A 84 5.24 -5.95 -7.16
CA ARG A 84 4.00 -5.55 -7.80
C ARG A 84 2.96 -5.07 -6.78
N ALA A 85 2.78 -5.81 -5.69
CA ALA A 85 1.87 -5.46 -4.62
C ALA A 85 2.28 -4.14 -3.93
N GLU A 86 3.57 -3.96 -3.63
CA GLU A 86 4.04 -2.72 -3.01
C GLU A 86 3.92 -1.53 -3.97
N ARG A 87 4.16 -1.72 -5.27
CA ARG A 87 3.93 -0.69 -6.29
C ARG A 87 2.47 -0.27 -6.36
N ILE A 88 1.53 -1.22 -6.38
CA ILE A 88 0.09 -0.94 -6.38
C ILE A 88 -0.30 -0.15 -5.13
N LYS A 89 0.21 -0.56 -3.97
CA LYS A 89 -0.03 0.12 -2.69
C LYS A 89 0.56 1.53 -2.66
N ARG A 90 1.77 1.74 -3.19
CA ARG A 90 2.39 3.07 -3.33
C ARG A 90 1.55 3.98 -4.21
N LYS A 91 1.23 3.55 -5.44
CA LYS A 91 0.39 4.31 -6.37
C LYS A 91 -1.01 4.57 -5.83
N GLY A 92 -1.60 3.60 -5.14
CA GLY A 92 -2.90 3.76 -4.49
C GLY A 92 -2.89 4.82 -3.39
N ARG A 93 -1.80 4.90 -2.62
CA ARG A 93 -1.61 5.97 -1.62
C ARG A 93 -1.44 7.33 -2.27
N GLU A 94 -0.60 7.43 -3.30
CA GLU A 94 -0.38 8.68 -4.06
C GLU A 94 -1.69 9.20 -4.66
N TYR A 95 -2.43 8.32 -5.33
CA TYR A 95 -3.75 8.63 -5.85
C TYR A 95 -4.71 9.08 -4.75
N TYR A 96 -4.79 8.36 -3.63
CA TYR A 96 -5.65 8.76 -2.51
C TYR A 96 -5.28 10.14 -1.97
N LEU A 97 -3.99 10.43 -1.80
CA LEU A 97 -3.50 11.73 -1.32
C LEU A 97 -3.84 12.86 -2.29
N SER A 98 -3.83 12.62 -3.60
CA SER A 98 -4.20 13.63 -4.60
C SER A 98 -5.70 13.91 -4.64
N VAL A 99 -6.55 12.90 -4.39
CA VAL A 99 -8.01 13.07 -4.52
C VAL A 99 -8.73 13.39 -3.21
N ARG A 100 -8.19 13.03 -2.03
CA ARG A 100 -8.92 13.05 -0.73
C ARG A 100 -9.45 14.42 -0.28
N ASN A 101 -8.91 15.52 -0.81
CA ASN A 101 -9.32 16.88 -0.45
C ASN A 101 -10.12 17.56 -1.58
N THR A 102 -10.38 16.86 -2.69
CA THR A 102 -11.18 17.42 -3.77
C THR A 102 -12.65 17.52 -3.35
N PRO A 103 -13.39 18.56 -3.79
CA PRO A 103 -14.82 18.71 -3.46
C PRO A 103 -15.64 17.48 -3.82
N ARG A 104 -15.42 16.92 -5.03
CA ARG A 104 -16.07 15.70 -5.51
C ARG A 104 -15.83 14.52 -4.57
N TRP A 105 -14.59 14.30 -4.13
CA TRP A 105 -14.28 13.19 -3.22
C TRP A 105 -14.93 13.39 -1.86
N LEU A 106 -14.89 14.61 -1.31
CA LEU A 106 -15.50 14.94 -0.03
C LEU A 106 -17.02 14.73 -0.06
N GLN A 107 -17.69 15.08 -1.15
CA GLN A 107 -19.10 14.80 -1.38
C GLN A 107 -19.38 13.30 -1.38
N LEU A 108 -18.71 12.53 -2.24
CA LEU A 108 -18.88 11.07 -2.33
C LEU A 108 -18.55 10.37 -1.00
N TYR A 109 -17.57 10.89 -0.25
CA TYR A 109 -17.24 10.39 1.07
C TYR A 109 -18.39 10.63 2.07
N ARG A 110 -18.95 11.84 2.11
CA ARG A 110 -20.10 12.17 2.95
C ARG A 110 -21.31 11.29 2.62
N GLU A 111 -21.68 11.17 1.35
CA GLU A 111 -22.81 10.35 0.90
C GLU A 111 -22.66 8.89 1.33
N ARG A 112 -21.46 8.31 1.13
CA ARG A 112 -21.16 6.95 1.57
C ARG A 112 -21.24 6.79 3.08
N CYS A 113 -20.72 7.74 3.85
CA CYS A 113 -20.85 7.72 5.31
C CYS A 113 -22.32 7.80 5.75
N THR A 114 -23.14 8.64 5.10
CA THR A 114 -24.57 8.75 5.39
C THR A 114 -25.30 7.45 5.09
N LYS A 115 -25.12 6.87 3.89
CA LYS A 115 -25.72 5.58 3.52
C LYS A 115 -25.32 4.47 4.48
N HIS A 116 -24.05 4.43 4.88
CA HIS A 116 -23.58 3.43 5.83
C HIS A 116 -24.20 3.60 7.22
N ARG A 117 -24.30 4.83 7.74
CA ARG A 117 -24.99 5.10 9.02
C ARG A 117 -26.47 4.76 8.97
N GLN A 118 -27.13 5.05 7.85
CA GLN A 118 -28.52 4.70 7.63
C GLN A 118 -28.69 3.18 7.66
N ARG A 119 -27.87 2.43 6.93
CA ARG A 119 -27.91 0.96 6.96
C ARG A 119 -27.69 0.38 8.36
N MET A 120 -26.76 0.94 9.13
CA MET A 120 -26.54 0.54 10.54
C MET A 120 -27.74 0.83 11.45
N ARG A 121 -28.61 1.78 11.08
CA ARG A 121 -29.84 2.10 11.83
C ARG A 121 -30.99 1.18 11.41
N ASP A 122 -31.14 1.00 10.10
CA ASP A 122 -32.27 0.30 9.51
C ASP A 122 -32.15 -1.22 9.62
N ASP A 123 -30.92 -1.75 9.75
CA ASP A 123 -30.62 -3.18 9.85
C ASP A 123 -29.76 -3.49 11.10
N PRO A 124 -30.40 -3.91 12.22
CA PRO A 124 -29.71 -4.26 13.46
C PRO A 124 -28.78 -5.47 13.35
N GLU A 125 -29.08 -6.43 12.45
CA GLU A 125 -28.24 -7.60 12.24
C GLU A 125 -26.93 -7.18 11.58
N TYR A 126 -27.01 -6.41 10.50
CA TYR A 126 -25.85 -5.79 9.86
C TYR A 126 -25.04 -4.94 10.85
N ALA A 127 -25.72 -4.17 11.71
CA ALA A 127 -25.06 -3.37 12.72
C ALA A 127 -24.23 -4.22 13.70
N THR A 128 -24.79 -5.35 14.13
CA THR A 128 -24.12 -6.28 15.03
C THR A 128 -22.90 -6.90 14.36
N GLN A 129 -23.07 -7.47 13.16
CA GLN A 129 -21.98 -8.06 12.38
C GLN A 129 -20.84 -7.07 12.11
N PHE A 130 -21.19 -5.84 11.71
CA PHE A 130 -20.21 -4.78 11.48
C PHE A 130 -19.44 -4.41 12.74
N ASN A 131 -20.15 -4.24 13.86
CA ASN A 131 -19.54 -3.90 15.15
C ASN A 131 -18.60 -5.01 15.62
N GLU A 132 -19.00 -6.27 15.50
CA GLU A 132 -18.16 -7.42 15.84
C GLU A 132 -16.91 -7.51 14.97
N ALA A 133 -17.06 -7.40 13.65
CA ALA A 133 -15.93 -7.38 12.73
C ALA A 133 -14.96 -6.24 13.07
N ASN A 134 -15.49 -5.05 13.41
CA ASN A 134 -14.67 -3.93 13.82
C ASN A 134 -13.97 -4.17 15.17
N ARG A 135 -14.64 -4.79 16.16
CA ARG A 135 -14.01 -5.21 17.43
C ARG A 135 -12.85 -6.18 17.18
N ARG A 136 -13.07 -7.22 16.36
CA ARG A 136 -12.03 -8.21 15.99
C ARG A 136 -10.83 -7.52 15.33
N ARG A 137 -11.09 -6.63 14.37
CA ARG A 137 -10.04 -5.84 13.68
C ARG A 137 -9.25 -4.97 14.64
N LEU A 138 -9.92 -4.27 15.56
CA LEU A 138 -9.27 -3.42 16.55
C LEU A 138 -8.47 -4.22 17.57
N ALA A 139 -8.97 -5.40 17.99
CA ALA A 139 -8.24 -6.31 18.86
C ALA A 139 -6.95 -6.81 18.20
N ALA A 140 -7.02 -7.28 16.95
CA ALA A 140 -5.85 -7.70 16.19
C ALA A 140 -4.84 -6.56 15.99
N TYR A 141 -5.31 -5.34 15.71
CA TYR A 141 -4.45 -4.16 15.62
C TYR A 141 -3.75 -3.85 16.95
N ARG A 142 -4.48 -3.89 18.07
CA ARG A 142 -3.91 -3.69 19.42
C ARG A 142 -2.88 -4.77 19.76
N ALA A 143 -3.15 -6.03 19.45
CA ALA A 143 -2.20 -7.12 19.66
C ALA A 143 -0.88 -6.86 18.90
N ARG A 144 -0.94 -6.50 17.62
CA ARG A 144 0.24 -6.16 16.82
C ARG A 144 1.02 -4.97 17.37
N LEU A 145 0.32 -3.97 17.92
CA LEU A 145 0.97 -2.82 18.55
C LEU A 145 1.63 -3.16 19.87
N ASN A 146 1.07 -4.11 20.63
CA ASN A 146 1.65 -4.53 21.91
C ASN A 146 2.95 -5.34 21.70
N LEU A 147 3.11 -5.99 20.54
CA LEU A 147 4.37 -6.63 20.15
C LEU A 147 5.52 -5.62 19.91
N ASP A 148 5.20 -4.35 19.70
CA ASP A 148 6.17 -3.29 19.40
C ASP A 148 5.93 -2.07 20.30
N PRO A 149 6.47 -2.07 21.54
CA PRO A 149 6.29 -0.99 22.50
C PRO A 149 6.75 0.38 21.98
N ALA A 150 7.83 0.41 21.20
CA ALA A 150 8.36 1.64 20.63
C ALA A 150 7.37 2.28 19.65
N ARG A 151 6.80 1.47 18.74
CA ARG A 151 5.76 1.93 17.82
C ARG A 151 4.48 2.34 18.53
N ARG A 152 4.11 1.64 19.61
CA ARG A 152 2.98 2.02 20.46
C ARG A 152 3.20 3.40 21.07
N GLU A 153 4.37 3.66 21.65
CA GLU A 153 4.66 4.96 22.27
C GLU A 153 4.72 6.07 21.24
N ALA A 154 5.37 5.88 20.09
CA ALA A 154 5.38 6.86 19.00
C ALA A 154 3.96 7.25 18.53
N MET A 155 3.05 6.28 18.47
CA MET A 155 1.64 6.54 18.17
C MET A 155 0.93 7.33 19.27
N LEU A 156 1.18 7.02 20.54
CA LEU A 156 0.61 7.74 21.69
C LEU A 156 1.12 9.19 21.73
N GLN A 157 2.42 9.41 21.52
CA GLN A 157 3.02 10.73 21.40
C GLN A 157 2.36 11.54 20.27
N ARG A 158 2.18 10.93 19.09
CA ARG A 158 1.47 11.58 17.97
C ARG A 158 0.04 11.97 18.35
N LYS A 159 -0.69 11.09 19.06
CA LYS A 159 -2.04 11.41 19.55
C LYS A 159 -2.03 12.56 20.55
N ARG A 160 -1.09 12.57 21.51
CA ARG A 160 -0.91 13.67 22.47
C ARG A 160 -0.63 14.99 21.76
N ALA A 161 0.26 15.00 20.77
CA ALA A 161 0.59 16.20 19.99
C ALA A 161 -0.62 16.74 19.20
N ILE A 162 -1.42 15.86 18.57
CA ILE A 162 -2.65 16.26 17.88
C ILE A 162 -3.66 16.86 18.88
N ALA A 163 -3.86 16.22 20.03
CA ALA A 163 -4.77 16.70 21.06
C ALA A 163 -4.33 18.06 21.64
N ALA A 164 -3.02 18.24 21.86
CA ALA A 164 -2.44 19.51 22.31
C ALA A 164 -2.70 20.63 21.28
N ARG A 165 -2.45 20.36 19.99
CA ARG A 165 -2.75 21.32 18.91
C ARG A 165 -4.23 21.68 18.84
N ALA A 166 -5.11 20.68 18.95
CA ALA A 166 -6.56 20.91 18.96
C ALA A 166 -6.99 21.75 20.17
N ARG A 167 -6.39 21.50 21.36
CA ARG A 167 -6.63 22.28 22.57
C ARG A 167 -6.17 23.74 22.42
N CYS A 168 -4.96 23.96 21.89
CA CYS A 168 -4.45 25.33 21.65
C CYS A 168 -5.38 26.10 20.70
N LYS A 169 -5.83 25.45 19.61
CA LYS A 169 -6.80 26.05 18.68
C LYS A 169 -8.13 26.41 19.34
N LEU A 170 -8.64 25.51 20.20
CA LEU A 170 -9.88 25.75 20.93
C LEU A 170 -9.72 26.92 21.92
N GLN A 171 -8.59 27.00 22.61
CA GLN A 171 -8.33 28.05 23.61
C GLN A 171 -8.06 29.42 22.97
N ALA A 172 -7.53 29.45 21.75
CA ALA A 172 -7.29 30.69 21.01
C ALA A 172 -8.57 31.42 20.59
N ASP A 173 -9.72 30.73 20.58
CA ASP A 173 -11.04 31.29 20.31
C ASP A 173 -11.91 31.19 21.58
N PRO A 174 -12.05 32.29 22.36
CA PRO A 174 -12.82 32.28 23.60
C PRO A 174 -14.27 31.83 23.42
N ALA A 175 -14.92 32.21 22.33
CA ALA A 175 -16.31 31.84 22.07
C ALA A 175 -16.45 30.33 21.78
N ALA A 176 -15.55 29.77 20.96
CA ALA A 176 -15.51 28.34 20.71
C ALA A 176 -15.16 27.55 21.98
N HIS A 177 -14.28 28.07 22.83
CA HIS A 177 -13.93 27.48 24.11
C HIS A 177 -15.11 27.43 25.07
N GLU A 178 -15.86 28.53 25.23
CA GLU A 178 -17.07 28.56 26.06
C GLU A 178 -18.13 27.60 25.53
N ALA A 179 -18.40 27.61 24.22
CA ALA A 179 -19.33 26.67 23.60
C ALA A 179 -18.91 25.21 23.81
N HIS A 180 -17.60 24.91 23.84
CA HIS A 180 -17.10 23.58 24.16
C HIS A 180 -17.38 23.19 25.61
N LYS A 181 -17.10 24.09 26.57
CA LYS A 181 -17.38 23.85 27.99
C LYS A 181 -18.88 23.63 28.22
N GLU A 182 -19.73 24.42 27.58
CA GLU A 182 -21.19 24.26 27.72
C GLU A 182 -21.66 22.92 27.16
N ARG A 183 -21.13 22.49 26.00
CA ARG A 183 -21.40 21.14 25.48
C ARG A 183 -20.95 20.04 26.45
N GLN A 184 -19.78 20.18 27.08
CA GLN A 184 -19.31 19.22 28.09
C GLN A 184 -20.24 19.17 29.30
N ARG A 185 -20.65 20.34 29.82
CA ARG A 185 -21.60 20.44 30.94
C ARG A 185 -22.93 19.80 30.60
N ARG A 186 -23.48 20.09 29.42
CA ARG A 186 -24.73 19.50 28.93
C ARG A 186 -24.63 17.98 28.83
N TRP A 187 -23.54 17.47 28.25
CA TRP A 187 -23.31 16.03 28.15
C TRP A 187 -23.22 15.38 29.53
N TYR A 188 -22.49 15.98 30.47
CA TYR A 188 -22.38 15.47 31.84
C TYR A 188 -23.74 15.45 32.55
N ARG A 189 -24.54 16.51 32.39
CA ARG A 189 -25.91 16.59 32.95
C ARG A 189 -26.88 15.57 32.32
N ALA A 190 -26.62 15.14 31.09
CA ALA A 190 -27.43 14.16 30.38
C ALA A 190 -27.04 12.70 30.71
N LEU A 191 -25.98 12.47 31.50
CA LEU A 191 -25.60 11.12 31.91
C LEU A 191 -26.63 10.55 32.89
N SER A 192 -27.03 9.31 32.64
CA SER A 192 -27.78 8.54 33.63
C SER A 192 -26.89 8.24 34.85
N PRO A 193 -27.48 7.99 36.03
CA PRO A 193 -26.72 7.53 37.20
C PRO A 193 -25.89 6.27 36.94
N GLU A 194 -26.39 5.38 36.06
CA GLU A 194 -25.70 4.16 35.64
C GLU A 194 -24.47 4.48 34.77
N ASP A 195 -24.62 5.32 33.75
CA ASP A 195 -23.50 5.74 32.91
C ASP A 195 -22.44 6.50 33.70
N TYR A 196 -22.86 7.35 34.64
CA TYR A 196 -21.95 8.05 35.52
C TYR A 196 -21.09 7.07 36.34
N ARG A 197 -21.71 6.04 36.94
CA ARG A 197 -20.99 5.00 37.70
C ARG A 197 -20.02 4.23 36.80
N ARG A 198 -20.47 3.79 35.63
CA ARG A 198 -19.66 3.03 34.66
C ARG A 198 -18.46 3.81 34.12
N ILE A 199 -18.63 5.11 33.84
CA ILE A 199 -17.59 5.96 33.25
C ILE A 199 -16.59 6.46 34.29
N TYR A 200 -17.06 6.88 35.47
CA TYR A 200 -16.22 7.59 36.44
C TYR A 200 -15.91 6.78 37.70
N ILE A 201 -16.87 6.03 38.24
CA ILE A 201 -16.71 5.35 39.53
C ILE A 201 -16.00 4.01 39.36
N GLU A 202 -16.45 3.15 38.45
CA GLU A 202 -15.86 1.82 38.25
C GLU A 202 -14.38 1.86 37.83
N PRO A 203 -13.96 2.71 36.86
CA PRO A 203 -12.55 2.77 36.49
C PRO A 203 -11.68 3.36 37.61
N ARG A 204 -12.23 4.28 38.41
CA ARG A 204 -11.55 4.81 39.59
C ARG A 204 -11.36 3.73 40.65
N LYS A 205 -12.40 2.92 40.92
CA LYS A 205 -12.33 1.76 41.82
C LYS A 205 -11.29 0.74 41.36
N ARG A 206 -11.26 0.40 40.07
CA ARG A 206 -10.24 -0.52 39.50
C ARG A 206 -8.83 0.01 39.68
N ARG A 207 -8.59 1.31 39.42
CA ARG A 207 -7.28 1.93 39.66
C ARG A 207 -6.90 1.97 41.13
N SER A 208 -7.85 2.18 42.04
CA SER A 208 -7.56 2.13 43.49
C SER A 208 -7.30 0.72 43.99
N THR A 209 -7.89 -0.31 43.39
CA THR A 209 -7.60 -1.72 43.74
C THR A 209 -6.33 -2.24 43.09
N GLU A 210 -5.97 -1.78 41.89
CA GLU A 210 -4.73 -2.14 41.18
C GLU A 210 -3.52 -1.31 41.62
N GLY A 211 -3.74 -0.14 42.24
CA GLY A 211 -2.70 0.73 42.81
C GLY A 211 -2.31 0.40 44.26
N VAL A 212 -2.80 -0.72 44.80
CA VAL A 212 -2.31 -1.34 46.04
C VAL A 212 -1.56 -2.61 45.63
N ARG A 213 -0.41 -2.44 44.98
CA ARG A 213 0.68 -3.41 44.83
C ARG A 213 1.93 -2.70 44.35
#